data_AF-A0AAU6GNM0-F1
#
_entry.id   AF-A0AAU6GNM0-F1
#
_cell.length_a   1.000
_cell.length_b   1.000
_cell.length_c   1.000
_cell.angle_alpha   90.00
_cell.angle_beta   90.00
_cell.angle_gamma   90.00
#
_symmetry.space_group_name_H-M   'P 1'
#
loop_
_entity.id
_entity.type
_entity.pdbx_description
1 polymer ?
#
loop_
_entity_poly.entity_id
_entity_poly.type
_entity_poly.pdbx_seq_one_letter_code
_entity_poly.pdbx_strand_id
1 'polypeptide(L)'
;MAGEPHHGDGSLTVAALAREAGISGASAYRATEALETFRQRVDERTSGPDVPATLRERIRELQGELREARRARHEEITDLRRSVDTLAQHVQVLTLDNGRLRAELGRQNTVTVMPT
;
A
#
# COMPACT_ATOMS: atom_id res chain seq x y z
N MET A 1 8.45 -36.15 6.95
CA MET A 1 8.40 -34.86 6.22
C MET A 1 9.30 -33.89 6.97
N ALA A 2 10.47 -33.54 6.43
CA ALA A 2 11.62 -33.03 7.18
C ALA A 2 11.57 -31.53 7.57
N GLY A 3 10.40 -30.87 7.53
CA GLY A 3 10.27 -29.46 7.93
C GLY A 3 11.01 -28.47 7.02
N GLU A 4 11.34 -28.89 5.80
CA GLU A 4 12.13 -28.12 4.84
C GLU A 4 11.19 -27.45 3.82
N PRO A 5 11.32 -26.14 3.56
CA PRO A 5 10.43 -25.42 2.65
C PRO A 5 10.67 -25.86 1.20
N HIS A 6 9.59 -26.16 0.45
CA HIS A 6 9.67 -26.59 -0.95
C HIS A 6 9.49 -25.45 -1.95
N HIS A 7 8.73 -24.43 -1.60
CA HIS A 7 8.41 -23.29 -2.46
C HIS A 7 8.67 -21.92 -1.81
N GLY A 8 9.20 -21.92 -0.57
CA GLY A 8 9.48 -20.72 0.22
C GLY A 8 10.94 -20.58 0.67
N ASP A 9 11.24 -19.43 1.26
CA ASP A 9 12.53 -19.07 1.87
C ASP A 9 12.62 -19.50 3.35
N GLY A 10 11.66 -20.29 3.82
CA GLY A 10 11.56 -20.71 5.23
C GLY A 10 11.04 -19.62 6.18
N SER A 11 10.64 -18.45 5.67
CA SER A 11 10.07 -17.40 6.53
C SER A 11 8.71 -17.82 7.11
N LEU A 12 8.51 -17.60 8.41
CA LEU A 12 7.26 -17.91 9.12
C LEU A 12 6.23 -16.79 8.94
N THR A 13 5.88 -16.49 7.70
CA THR A 13 4.90 -15.45 7.35
C THR A 13 3.70 -16.05 6.62
N VAL A 14 2.53 -15.39 6.70
CA VAL A 14 1.31 -15.82 5.99
C VAL A 14 1.52 -15.84 4.48
N ALA A 15 2.32 -14.91 3.95
CA ALA A 15 2.64 -14.86 2.52
C ALA A 15 3.53 -16.04 2.07
N ALA A 16 4.50 -16.43 2.90
CA ALA A 16 5.31 -17.62 2.63
C ALA A 16 4.48 -18.90 2.75
N LEU A 17 3.58 -19.00 3.73
CA LEU A 17 2.63 -20.11 3.83
C LEU A 17 1.73 -20.20 2.60
N ALA A 18 1.19 -19.08 2.12
CA ALA A 18 0.36 -19.06 0.92
C ALA A 18 1.13 -19.54 -0.32
N ARG A 19 2.39 -19.11 -0.46
CA ARG A 19 3.28 -19.54 -1.54
C ARG A 19 3.61 -21.03 -1.45
N GLU A 20 3.88 -21.52 -0.25
CA GLU A 20 4.14 -22.95 0.02
C GLU A 20 2.93 -23.82 -0.34
N ALA A 21 1.73 -23.35 -0.01
CA ALA A 21 0.48 -24.02 -0.33
C ALA A 21 0.02 -23.82 -1.78
N GLY A 22 0.75 -23.05 -2.60
CA GLY A 22 0.38 -22.76 -3.99
C GLY A 22 -0.90 -21.93 -4.15
N ILE A 23 -1.28 -21.16 -3.12
CA ILE A 23 -2.51 -20.36 -3.10
C ILE A 23 -2.22 -18.85 -3.06
N SER A 24 -3.23 -18.06 -3.40
CA SER A 24 -3.14 -16.60 -3.25
C SER A 24 -3.12 -16.20 -1.77
N GLY A 25 -2.47 -15.08 -1.45
CA GLY A 25 -2.50 -14.52 -0.10
C GLY A 25 -3.91 -14.21 0.40
N ALA A 26 -4.80 -13.74 -0.48
CA ALA A 26 -6.20 -13.49 -0.13
C ALA A 26 -6.92 -14.77 0.29
N SER A 27 -6.66 -15.89 -0.39
CA SER A 27 -7.20 -17.20 -0.02
C SER A 27 -6.68 -17.66 1.35
N ALA A 28 -5.38 -17.45 1.61
CA ALA A 28 -4.79 -17.77 2.91
C ALA A 28 -5.40 -16.95 4.06
N TYR A 29 -5.67 -15.66 3.86
CA TYR A 29 -6.32 -14.82 4.87
C TYR A 29 -7.79 -15.17 5.12
N ARG A 30 -8.48 -15.81 4.15
CA ARG A 30 -9.86 -16.28 4.31
C ARG A 30 -9.96 -17.63 5.02
N ALA A 31 -8.88 -18.42 5.07
CA ALA A 31 -8.84 -19.72 5.75
C ALA A 31 -8.57 -19.53 7.25
N THR A 32 -9.56 -18.98 7.97
CA THR A 32 -9.41 -18.50 9.35
C THR A 32 -8.85 -19.54 10.32
N GLU A 33 -9.37 -20.77 10.31
CA GLU A 33 -8.92 -21.85 11.22
C GLU A 33 -7.45 -22.26 10.96
N ALA A 34 -7.07 -22.42 9.68
CA ALA A 34 -5.71 -22.75 9.30
C ALA A 34 -4.74 -21.61 9.63
N LEU A 35 -5.19 -20.37 9.45
CA LEU A 35 -4.42 -19.16 9.75
C LEU A 35 -4.19 -19.00 11.26
N GLU A 36 -5.21 -19.25 12.09
CA GLU A 36 -5.08 -19.25 13.55
C GLU A 36 -4.14 -20.34 14.02
N THR A 37 -4.29 -21.57 13.52
CA THR A 37 -3.40 -22.68 13.83
C THR A 37 -1.95 -22.36 13.45
N PHE A 38 -1.74 -21.79 12.27
CA PHE A 38 -0.40 -21.37 11.83
C PHE A 38 0.19 -20.32 12.77
N ARG A 39 -0.57 -19.27 13.10
CA ARG A 39 -0.11 -18.23 14.03
C ARG A 39 0.23 -18.81 15.39
N GLN A 40 -0.60 -19.69 15.93
CA GLN A 40 -0.34 -20.36 17.20
C GLN A 40 0.97 -21.15 17.16
N ARG A 41 1.22 -21.94 16.10
CA ARG A 41 2.47 -22.71 15.95
C ARG A 41 3.70 -21.83 15.78
N VAL A 42 3.57 -20.70 15.09
CA VAL A 42 4.64 -19.70 14.98
C VAL A 42 4.92 -19.09 16.35
N ASP A 43 3.88 -18.70 17.08
CA ASP A 43 3.99 -18.12 18.42
C ASP A 43 4.61 -19.11 19.41
N GLU A 44 4.21 -20.39 19.40
CA GLU A 44 4.81 -21.46 20.21
C GLU A 44 6.30 -21.64 19.91
N ARG A 45 6.69 -21.59 18.62
CA ARG A 45 8.09 -21.71 18.21
C ARG A 45 8.93 -20.49 18.58
N THR A 46 8.35 -19.29 18.50
CA THR A 46 9.01 -18.03 18.87
C THR A 46 9.00 -17.77 20.38
N SER A 47 8.08 -18.40 21.11
CA SER A 47 7.92 -18.26 22.57
C SER A 47 8.53 -19.41 23.37
N GLY A 48 9.36 -20.25 22.75
CA GLY A 48 10.05 -21.35 23.44
C GLY A 48 10.84 -20.88 24.66
N PRO A 49 11.11 -21.79 25.63
CA PRO A 49 11.70 -21.46 26.94
C PRO A 49 13.07 -20.77 26.86
N ASP A 50 13.76 -20.86 25.71
CA ASP A 50 15.07 -20.25 25.46
C ASP A 50 15.04 -18.78 25.03
N VAL A 51 13.87 -18.15 24.84
CA VAL A 51 13.80 -16.72 24.48
C VAL A 51 13.56 -15.86 25.74
N PRO A 52 14.56 -15.06 26.18
CA PRO A 52 14.41 -14.14 27.30
C PRO A 52 13.14 -13.28 27.20
N ALA A 53 12.45 -13.08 28.31
CA ALA A 53 11.23 -12.27 28.36
C ALA A 53 11.45 -10.85 27.78
N THR A 54 12.62 -10.27 28.02
CA THR A 54 13.03 -8.97 27.48
C THR A 54 13.10 -8.93 25.95
N LEU A 55 13.54 -10.02 25.31
CA LEU A 55 13.54 -10.10 23.84
C LEU A 55 12.12 -10.21 23.28
N ARG A 56 11.21 -10.92 23.98
CA ARG A 56 9.80 -11.00 23.58
C ARG A 56 9.12 -9.63 23.66
N GLU A 57 9.38 -8.87 24.72
CA GLU A 57 8.89 -7.50 24.86
C GLU A 57 9.42 -6.61 23.74
N ARG A 58 10.73 -6.67 23.47
CA ARG A 58 11.35 -5.88 22.39
C ARG A 58 10.82 -6.25 21.01
N ILE A 59 10.55 -7.53 20.74
CA ILE A 59 9.92 -7.96 19.48
C ILE A 59 8.51 -7.36 19.35
N ARG A 60 7.70 -7.40 20.41
CA ARG A 60 6.35 -6.83 20.39
C ARG A 60 6.37 -5.32 20.17
N GLU A 61 7.29 -4.63 20.84
CA GLU A 61 7.50 -3.19 20.69
C GLU A 61 7.87 -2.85 19.23
N LEU A 62 8.90 -3.49 18.68
CA LEU A 62 9.33 -3.29 17.28
C LEU A 62 8.23 -3.63 16.27
N GLN A 63 7.43 -4.66 16.53
CA GLN A 63 6.27 -5.00 15.70
C GLN A 63 5.16 -3.94 15.79
N GLY A 64 5.02 -3.26 16.93
CA GLY A 64 4.13 -2.13 17.11
C GLY A 64 4.63 -0.91 16.32
N GLU A 65 5.90 -0.54 16.51
CA GLU A 65 6.55 0.55 15.78
C GLU A 65 6.45 0.36 14.26
N LEU A 66 6.71 -0.86 13.77
CA LEU A 66 6.59 -1.18 12.34
C LEU A 66 5.16 -1.03 11.82
N ARG A 67 4.15 -1.39 12.62
CA ARG A 67 2.74 -1.23 12.25
C ARG A 67 2.36 0.25 12.15
N GLU A 68 2.74 1.05 13.14
CA GLU A 68 2.49 2.49 13.13
C GLU A 68 3.21 3.19 11.98
N ALA A 69 4.49 2.88 11.75
CA ALA A 69 5.25 3.43 10.63
C ALA A 69 4.63 3.10 9.26
N ARG A 70 4.14 1.85 9.09
CA ARG A 70 3.43 1.44 7.86
C ARG A 70 2.12 2.19 7.68
N ARG A 71 1.36 2.39 8.76
CA ARG A 71 0.11 3.13 8.74
C ARG A 71 0.34 4.59 8.36
N ALA A 72 1.25 5.28 9.04
CA ALA A 72 1.59 6.67 8.76
C ALA A 72 2.03 6.86 7.29
N ARG A 73 2.91 5.98 6.79
CA ARG A 73 3.34 6.00 5.39
C ARG A 73 2.19 5.77 4.41
N HIS A 74 1.24 4.90 4.74
CA HIS A 74 0.09 4.65 3.88
C HIS A 74 -0.86 5.86 3.82
N GLU A 75 -1.09 6.50 4.97
CA GLU A 75 -1.87 7.74 5.08
C GLU A 75 -1.21 8.85 4.25
N GLU A 76 0.09 9.08 4.42
CA GLU A 76 0.86 10.08 3.66
C GLU A 76 0.78 9.85 2.13
N ILE A 77 1.00 8.61 1.67
CA ILE A 77 0.89 8.27 0.24
C ILE A 77 -0.52 8.53 -0.29
N THR A 78 -1.54 8.25 0.52
CA THR A 78 -2.94 8.46 0.14
C THR A 78 -3.24 9.94 0.00
N ASP A 79 -2.78 10.77 0.93
CA ASP A 79 -2.99 12.22 0.89
C ASP A 79 -2.20 12.89 -0.24
N LEU A 80 -0.98 12.43 -0.51
CA LEU A 80 -0.19 12.87 -1.67
C LEU A 80 -0.91 12.54 -2.98
N ARG A 81 -1.47 11.34 -3.12
CA ARG A 81 -2.25 10.96 -4.32
C ARG A 81 -3.46 11.85 -4.52
N ARG A 82 -4.25 12.10 -3.46
CA ARG A 82 -5.38 13.03 -3.52
C ARG A 82 -4.97 14.44 -3.92
N SER A 83 -3.83 14.90 -3.41
CA SER A 83 -3.28 16.22 -3.74
C SER A 83 -2.89 16.31 -5.21
N VAL A 84 -2.21 15.28 -5.73
CA VAL A 84 -1.86 15.18 -7.16
C VAL A 84 -3.12 15.18 -8.04
N ASP A 85 -4.13 14.40 -7.68
CA ASP A 85 -5.40 14.34 -8.43
C ASP A 85 -6.10 15.70 -8.46
N THR A 86 -6.15 16.39 -7.32
CA THR A 86 -6.73 17.74 -7.20
C THR A 86 -5.98 18.75 -8.06
N LEU A 87 -4.65 18.75 -8.01
CA LEU A 87 -3.82 19.64 -8.82
C LEU A 87 -3.96 19.35 -10.32
N ALA A 88 -4.03 18.07 -10.71
CA ALA A 88 -4.27 17.69 -12.11
C ALA A 88 -5.62 18.22 -12.60
N GLN A 89 -6.67 18.15 -11.77
CA GLN A 89 -7.98 18.70 -12.10
C GLN A 89 -7.94 20.22 -12.24
N HIS A 90 -7.25 20.94 -11.35
CA HIS A 90 -7.06 22.39 -11.48
C HIS A 90 -6.31 22.76 -12.77
N VAL A 91 -5.24 22.03 -13.11
CA VAL A 91 -4.50 22.23 -14.36
C VAL A 91 -5.41 22.03 -15.58
N GLN A 92 -6.27 21.01 -15.57
CA GLN A 92 -7.20 20.76 -16.65
C GLN A 92 -8.21 21.90 -16.82
N VAL A 93 -8.81 22.38 -15.73
CA VAL A 93 -9.74 23.52 -15.74
C VAL A 93 -9.05 24.77 -16.30
N LEU A 94 -7.89 25.13 -15.76
CA LEU A 94 -7.13 26.30 -16.20
C LEU A 94 -6.70 26.21 -17.67
N THR A 95 -6.42 25.00 -18.15
CA THR A 95 -6.08 24.75 -19.56
C THR A 95 -7.28 25.02 -20.47
N LEU A 96 -8.47 24.56 -20.09
CA LEU A 96 -9.71 24.81 -20.83
C LEU A 96 -10.06 26.30 -20.83
N ASP A 97 -9.96 26.97 -19.69
CA ASP A 97 -10.23 28.40 -19.56
C ASP A 97 -9.26 29.24 -20.39
N ASN A 98 -7.96 28.93 -20.37
CA ASN A 98 -6.98 29.57 -21.23
C ASN A 98 -7.29 29.38 -22.72
N GLY A 99 -7.67 28.16 -23.12
CA GLY A 99 -8.07 27.87 -24.49
C GLY A 99 -9.27 28.72 -24.93
N ARG A 100 -10.29 28.82 -24.06
CA ARG A 100 -11.48 29.64 -24.29
C ARG A 100 -11.13 31.13 -24.41
N LEU A 101 -10.36 31.67 -23.48
CA LEU A 101 -9.97 33.09 -23.48
C LEU A 101 -9.15 33.45 -24.73
N ARG A 102 -8.21 32.57 -25.13
CA ARG A 102 -7.43 32.76 -26.37
C ARG A 102 -8.33 32.76 -27.61
N ALA A 103 -9.34 31.89 -27.67
CA ALA A 103 -10.31 31.86 -28.76
C ALA A 103 -11.19 33.12 -28.79
N GLU A 104 -11.60 33.63 -27.63
CA GLU A 104 -12.35 34.90 -27.50
C GLU A 104 -11.52 36.10 -27.99
N LEU A 105 -10.25 36.21 -27.57
CA LEU A 105 -9.33 37.24 -28.04
C LEU A 105 -9.06 37.16 -29.55
N GLY A 106 -8.88 35.95 -30.09
CA GLY A 106 -8.71 35.74 -31.53
C GLY A 106 -9.91 36.25 -32.33
N ARG A 107 -11.14 35.98 -31.86
CA ARG A 107 -12.37 36.47 -32.49
C ARG A 107 -12.48 38.00 -32.45
N GLN A 108 -12.14 38.63 -31.32
CA GLN A 108 -12.16 40.09 -31.19
C GLN A 108 -11.17 40.75 -32.17
N ASN A 109 -9.94 40.24 -32.27
CA ASN A 109 -8.96 40.75 -33.22
C ASN A 109 -9.39 40.61 -34.69
N THR A 110 -10.07 39.52 -35.06
CA THR A 110 -10.57 39.35 -36.44
C THR A 110 -11.68 40.34 -36.81
N VAL A 111 -12.49 40.79 -35.84
CA VAL A 111 -13.55 41.78 -36.08
C VAL A 111 -12.97 43.19 -36.22
N THR A 112 -11.87 43.50 -35.52
CA THR A 112 -11.20 44.81 -35.62
C THR A 112 -10.38 44.98 -36.90
N VAL A 113 -9.90 43.89 -37.51
CA VAL A 113 -9.04 43.94 -38.72
C VAL A 113 -9.83 43.93 -40.03
N MET A 114 -11.18 43.96 -40.00
CA MET A 114 -11.98 44.06 -41.23
C MET A 114 -11.73 45.41 -41.93
N PRO A 115 -11.06 45.46 -43.11
CA PRO A 115 -10.87 46.70 -43.85
C PRO A 115 -12.09 46.98 -44.74
N THR A 116 -12.46 48.26 -44.85
CA THR A 116 -13.41 48.81 -45.84
C THR A 116 -12.87 48.74 -47.26
#